data_AF-A0A9Q3H568-F1
#
_entry.id   AF-A0A9Q3H568-F1
#
_cell.length_a   1.000
_cell.length_b   1.000
_cell.length_c   1.000
_cell.angle_alpha   90.00
_cell.angle_beta   90.00
_cell.angle_gamma   90.00
#
_symmetry.space_group_name_H-M   'P 1'
#
loop_
_entity.id
_entity.type
_entity.pdbx_description
1 polymer ?
#
loop_
_entity_poly.entity_id
_entity_poly.type
_entity_poly.pdbx_seq_one_letter_code
_entity_poly.pdbx_strand_id
1 'polypeptide(L)'
;MDLPPSSYHDSLEELRVEEEEPEEVETVIKVVPYVYHQYLDVFYKVKEDKLPPNCARDHHIKLKGSLPPVGVIYSLSNQESDTLRAYISENSEKGFI
;
A
#
# COMPACT_ATOMS: atom_id res chain seq x y z
N MET A 1 -16.20 -24.92 -47.19
CA MET A 1 -16.49 -23.60 -46.60
C MET A 1 -16.17 -23.76 -45.13
N ASP A 2 -14.89 -23.73 -44.81
CA ASP A 2 -14.39 -24.09 -43.48
C ASP A 2 -14.12 -22.80 -42.73
N LEU A 3 -14.92 -22.56 -41.69
CA LEU A 3 -14.73 -21.45 -40.75
C LEU A 3 -13.50 -21.73 -39.88
N PRO A 4 -12.60 -20.76 -39.65
CA PRO A 4 -11.50 -20.95 -38.72
C PRO A 4 -12.02 -20.95 -37.26
N PRO A 5 -11.51 -21.83 -36.38
CA PRO A 5 -11.85 -21.81 -34.96
C PRO A 5 -10.94 -20.82 -34.21
N SER A 6 -11.52 -20.18 -33.20
CA SER A 6 -10.80 -19.56 -32.07
C SER A 6 -10.04 -18.25 -32.33
N SER A 7 -10.75 -17.18 -32.64
CA SER A 7 -10.24 -15.79 -32.46
C SER A 7 -11.03 -15.01 -31.38
N TYR A 8 -11.81 -15.70 -30.55
CA TYR A 8 -12.67 -15.06 -29.54
C TYR A 8 -12.32 -15.46 -28.10
N HIS A 9 -11.10 -15.91 -27.83
CA HIS A 9 -10.68 -16.14 -26.44
C HIS A 9 -9.95 -14.93 -25.83
N ASP A 10 -9.52 -13.96 -26.63
CA ASP A 10 -8.53 -12.96 -26.20
C ASP A 10 -9.12 -11.59 -25.80
N SER A 11 -10.42 -11.52 -25.51
CA SER A 11 -11.06 -10.26 -25.12
C SER A 11 -11.95 -10.36 -23.88
N LEU A 12 -11.76 -11.40 -23.08
CA LEU A 12 -12.48 -11.62 -21.82
C LEU A 12 -11.53 -11.85 -20.63
N GLU A 13 -10.26 -11.48 -20.76
CA GLU A 13 -9.26 -11.55 -19.68
C GLU A 13 -8.89 -10.16 -19.10
N GLU A 14 -9.38 -9.06 -19.67
CA GLU A 14 -9.00 -7.68 -19.23
C GLU A 14 -9.90 -7.05 -18.16
N LEU A 15 -10.79 -7.82 -17.54
CA LEU A 15 -11.44 -7.42 -16.30
C LEU A 15 -11.14 -8.46 -15.21
N ARG A 16 -9.84 -8.63 -14.92
CA ARG A 16 -9.41 -9.09 -13.60
C ARG A 16 -9.79 -8.00 -12.61
N VAL A 17 -11.07 -7.99 -12.22
CA VAL A 17 -11.49 -7.46 -10.93
C VAL A 17 -10.63 -8.22 -9.94
N GLU A 18 -9.64 -7.54 -9.35
CA GLU A 18 -8.98 -8.05 -8.17
C GLU A 18 -10.12 -8.42 -7.21
N GLU A 19 -10.27 -9.72 -6.94
CA GLU A 19 -11.25 -10.22 -5.98
C GLU A 19 -10.85 -9.63 -4.63
N GLU A 20 -11.34 -8.42 -4.34
CA GLU A 20 -11.35 -7.86 -3.01
C GLU A 20 -12.11 -8.87 -2.13
N GLU A 21 -11.40 -9.46 -1.17
CA GLU A 21 -11.95 -10.41 -0.20
C GLU A 21 -13.31 -9.88 0.34
N PRO A 22 -14.44 -10.52 -0.01
CA PRO A 22 -15.78 -9.96 0.20
C PRO A 22 -16.13 -9.80 1.69
N GLU A 23 -15.35 -10.41 2.58
CA GLU A 23 -15.51 -10.27 4.02
C GLU A 23 -15.09 -8.88 4.51
N GLU A 24 -14.08 -8.26 3.89
CA GLU A 24 -13.54 -6.99 4.38
C GLU A 24 -14.52 -5.83 4.11
N VAL A 25 -15.07 -5.77 2.90
CA VAL A 25 -16.04 -4.74 2.48
C VAL A 25 -17.30 -4.72 3.36
N GLU A 26 -17.82 -5.88 3.75
CA GLU A 26 -19.03 -5.96 4.55
C GLU A 26 -18.80 -5.51 6.01
N THR A 27 -17.60 -5.78 6.55
CA THR A 27 -17.23 -5.30 7.90
C THR A 27 -17.09 -3.78 7.95
N VAL A 28 -16.47 -3.18 6.93
CA VAL A 28 -16.24 -1.74 6.86
C VAL A 28 -17.58 -0.97 6.80
N ILE A 29 -18.54 -1.42 5.98
CA ILE A 29 -19.86 -0.78 5.87
C ILE A 29 -20.63 -0.81 7.19
N LYS A 30 -20.50 -1.89 7.96
CA LYS A 30 -21.18 -2.06 9.26
C LYS A 30 -20.60 -1.15 10.36
N VAL A 31 -19.30 -0.89 10.33
CA VAL A 31 -18.60 -0.11 11.36
C VAL A 31 -18.60 1.38 11.05
N VAL A 32 -18.48 1.76 9.77
CA VAL A 32 -18.35 3.16 9.37
C VAL A 32 -19.72 3.85 9.43
N PRO A 33 -19.85 5.02 10.11
CA PRO A 33 -21.09 5.78 10.14
C PRO A 33 -21.57 6.19 8.73
N TYR A 34 -22.89 6.21 8.53
CA TYR A 34 -23.51 6.51 7.23
C TYR A 34 -23.01 7.81 6.57
N VAL A 35 -22.73 8.85 7.37
CA VAL A 35 -22.22 10.14 6.87
C VAL A 35 -20.88 10.03 6.14
N TYR A 36 -20.11 8.95 6.38
CA TYR A 36 -18.82 8.70 5.76
C TYR A 36 -18.88 7.59 4.70
N HIS A 37 -20.07 7.10 4.33
CA HIS A 37 -20.20 6.02 3.35
C HIS A 37 -19.68 6.41 1.95
N GLN A 38 -19.64 7.71 1.64
CA GLN A 38 -19.00 8.20 0.41
C GLN A 38 -17.47 8.05 0.40
N TYR A 39 -16.86 7.71 1.54
CA TYR A 39 -15.42 7.52 1.73
C TYR A 39 -15.09 6.10 2.21
N LEU A 40 -15.97 5.12 2.01
CA LEU A 40 -15.68 3.72 2.44
C LEU A 40 -14.36 3.22 1.87
N ASP A 41 -13.99 3.74 0.71
CA ASP A 41 -12.78 3.40 0.00
C ASP A 41 -11.50 3.76 0.76
N VAL A 42 -11.51 4.74 1.66
CA VAL A 42 -10.36 5.07 2.52
C VAL A 42 -10.20 4.13 3.71
N PHE A 43 -11.20 3.30 4.00
CA PHE A 43 -11.21 2.37 5.13
C PHE A 43 -10.87 0.93 4.71
N TYR A 44 -10.64 0.68 3.42
CA TYR A 44 -10.15 -0.62 2.95
C TYR A 44 -8.66 -0.76 3.22
N LYS A 45 -8.27 -1.85 3.87
CA LYS A 45 -6.88 -2.15 4.25
C LYS A 45 -5.97 -2.25 3.03
N VAL A 46 -6.50 -2.70 1.90
CA VAL A 46 -5.79 -2.77 0.61
C VAL A 46 -5.22 -1.40 0.19
N LYS A 47 -5.89 -0.30 0.53
CA LYS A 47 -5.41 1.06 0.23
C LYS A 47 -4.42 1.60 1.27
N GLU A 48 -4.30 0.98 2.44
CA GLU A 48 -3.39 1.43 3.50
C GLU A 48 -1.92 1.17 3.15
N ASP A 49 -1.63 0.17 2.32
CA ASP A 49 -0.26 -0.23 1.96
C ASP A 49 0.43 0.68 0.93
N LYS A 50 -0.16 1.83 0.57
CA LYS A 50 0.39 2.77 -0.42
C LYS A 50 0.42 4.19 0.12
N LEU A 51 1.57 4.87 -0.04
CA LEU A 51 1.66 6.30 0.28
C LEU A 51 0.73 7.10 -0.64
N PRO A 52 0.11 8.17 -0.13
CA PRO A 52 -0.59 9.11 -0.98
C PRO A 52 0.37 9.75 -1.98
N PRO A 53 -0.10 10.16 -3.17
CA PRO A 53 0.72 10.88 -4.14
C PRO A 53 1.35 12.13 -3.54
N ASN A 54 2.59 12.44 -3.96
CA ASN A 54 3.30 13.65 -3.57
C ASN A 54 2.40 14.89 -3.78
N CYS A 55 2.29 15.72 -2.75
CA CYS A 55 1.42 16.89 -2.81
C CYS A 55 2.10 18.14 -2.25
N ALA A 56 1.48 19.30 -2.50
CA ALA A 56 2.00 20.59 -2.03
C ALA A 56 2.12 20.71 -0.49
N ARG A 57 1.59 19.75 0.28
CA ARG A 57 1.62 19.71 1.74
C ARG A 57 2.65 18.73 2.29
N ASP A 58 3.46 18.13 1.43
CA ASP A 58 4.52 17.22 1.86
C ASP A 58 5.49 17.95 2.80
N HIS A 59 5.92 17.25 3.84
CA HIS A 59 6.70 17.87 4.91
C HIS A 59 8.10 18.23 4.41
N HIS A 60 8.37 19.53 4.28
CA HIS A 60 9.69 20.01 3.88
C HIS A 60 10.60 20.25 5.11
N ILE A 61 11.71 19.53 5.17
CA ILE A 61 12.72 19.66 6.23
C ILE A 61 13.64 20.85 5.90
N LYS A 62 13.42 21.99 6.57
CA LYS A 62 14.30 23.17 6.47
C LYS A 62 15.49 23.01 7.40
N LEU A 63 16.68 22.82 6.83
CA LEU A 63 17.93 22.79 7.59
C LEU A 63 18.26 24.18 8.12
N LYS A 64 18.66 24.26 9.39
CA LYS A 64 19.21 25.47 10.01
C LYS A 64 20.70 25.26 10.29
N GLY A 65 21.57 26.03 9.66
CA GLY A 65 23.01 25.96 9.89
C GLY A 65 23.70 24.82 9.13
N SER A 66 24.63 24.13 9.78
CA SER A 66 25.41 23.03 9.20
C SER A 66 24.64 21.71 9.18
N LEU A 67 25.16 20.73 8.43
CA LEU A 67 24.66 19.35 8.40
C LEU A 67 24.61 18.76 9.82
N PRO A 68 23.59 17.93 10.13
CA PRO A 68 23.52 17.22 11.40
C PRO A 68 24.73 16.28 11.57
N PRO A 69 25.21 16.07 12.80
CA PRO A 69 26.31 15.15 13.06
C PRO A 69 25.89 13.71 12.72
N VAL A 70 26.81 12.94 12.15
CA VAL A 70 26.60 11.51 11.93
C VAL A 70 26.68 10.80 13.29
N GLY A 71 25.56 10.23 13.73
CA GLY A 71 25.49 9.48 14.99
C GLY A 71 26.10 8.08 14.87
N VAL A 72 26.48 7.51 16.02
CA VAL A 72 26.85 6.08 16.11
C VAL A 72 25.60 5.20 16.04
N ILE A 73 25.71 4.05 15.39
CA ILE A 73 24.66 3.03 15.37
C ILE A 73 24.86 2.12 16.58
N TYR A 74 23.85 2.01 17.43
CA TYR A 74 23.88 1.10 18.57
C TYR A 74 23.77 -0.35 18.11
N SER A 75 24.50 -1.24 18.79
CA SER A 75 24.43 -2.67 18.50
C SER A 75 23.09 -3.23 18.94
N LEU A 76 22.43 -3.93 18.02
CA LEU A 76 21.20 -4.66 18.27
C LEU A 76 21.54 -6.12 18.59
N SER A 77 20.71 -6.77 19.41
CA SER A 77 20.73 -8.22 19.55
C SER A 77 20.33 -8.91 18.23
N ASN A 78 20.56 -10.22 18.13
CA ASN A 78 20.17 -10.99 16.94
C ASN A 78 18.66 -10.90 16.70
N GLN A 79 17.85 -11.08 17.75
CA GLN A 79 16.39 -11.01 17.65
C GLN A 79 15.89 -9.63 17.19
N GLU A 80 16.46 -8.55 17.72
CA GLU A 80 16.12 -7.19 17.30
C GLU A 80 16.55 -6.94 15.85
N SER A 81 17.71 -7.46 15.44
CA SER A 81 18.20 -7.32 14.06
C SER A 81 17.28 -8.04 13.07
N ASP A 82 16.84 -9.26 13.39
CA ASP A 82 15.92 -10.02 12.53
C ASP A 82 14.57 -9.31 12.40
N THR A 83 14.06 -8.81 13.53
CA THR A 83 12.81 -8.02 13.56
C THR A 83 12.94 -6.75 12.72
N LEU A 84 14.05 -6.01 12.86
CA LEU A 84 14.32 -4.81 12.08
C LEU A 84 14.42 -5.11 10.58
N ARG A 85 15.07 -6.20 10.19
CA ARG A 85 15.18 -6.60 8.78
C ARG A 85 13.83 -6.92 8.17
N ALA A 86 12.98 -7.67 8.89
CA ALA A 86 11.63 -7.98 8.44
C ALA A 86 10.81 -6.70 8.24
N TYR A 87 10.86 -5.79 9.22
CA TYR A 87 10.18 -4.49 9.12
C TYR A 87 10.67 -3.66 7.93
N ILE A 88 11.99 -3.54 7.73
CA ILE A 88 12.54 -2.78 6.61
C ILE A 88 12.11 -3.41 5.27
N SER A 89 12.19 -4.73 5.12
CA SER A 89 11.77 -5.41 3.88
C SER A 89 10.31 -5.12 3.55
N GLU A 90 9.42 -5.33 4.52
CA GLU A 90 7.97 -5.10 4.35
C GLU A 90 7.67 -3.65 3.95
N ASN A 91 8.28 -2.67 4.64
CA ASN A 91 7.98 -1.26 4.41
C ASN A 91 8.66 -0.70 3.15
N SER A 92 9.80 -1.26 2.74
CA SER A 92 10.41 -0.93 1.43
C SER A 92 9.64 -1.54 0.26
N GLU A 93 9.07 -2.74 0.41
CA GLU A 93 8.17 -3.33 -0.59
C GLU A 93 6.89 -2.49 -0.78
N LYS A 94 6.36 -1.92 0.32
CA LYS A 94 5.23 -0.97 0.29
C LYS A 94 5.60 0.42 -0.24
N GLY A 95 6.89 0.73 -0.38
CA GLY A 95 7.39 2.03 -0.82
C GLY A 95 7.29 3.13 0.24
N PHE A 96 7.27 2.77 1.52
CA PHE A 96 7.27 3.72 2.64
C PHE A 96 8.67 4.24 2.98
N ILE A 97 9.71 3.44 2.68
CA ILE A 97 11.12 3.68 2.99
C ILE A 97 11.99 3.41 1.76
#